data_AF-A0A7G3AYU7-F1
#
_entry.id   AF-A0A7G3AYU7-F1
#
_cell.length_a   1.000
_cell.length_b   1.000
_cell.length_c   1.000
_cell.angle_alpha   90.00
_cell.angle_beta   90.00
_cell.angle_gamma   90.00
#
_symmetry.space_group_name_H-M   'P 1'
#
loop_
_entity.id
_entity.type
_entity.pdbx_description
1 polymer ?
#
loop_
_entity_poly.entity_id
_entity_poly.type
_entity_poly.pdbx_seq_one_letter_code
_entity_poly.pdbx_strand_id
1 'polypeptide(L)'
;MLKLDSPTESKQVKLSEEPIASSSQSVKREEVKTTLPSVGTTTASTNKSHCILVHPKQRGNPLLRSIVNVPWEYDDIVPDYIVGRTSCVLYLSLKYHNLNPDYIHGRIKKLGNMFQLRVLLAQVDLKEPHAALKNITRVCLLTDLTLMLAWSPEEAGKIIESYKMYENRSSDWIKERPADDSYTKLVTALSSIKSVNKTDSMTLLQNYGTLENIMKSSEERLVSCPGLGPRKAKKLYKLFHEPFCT
;
A
#
# COMPACT_ATOMS: atom_id res chain seq x y z
N MET A 1 22.56 -52.89 44.90
CA MET A 1 24.03 -52.87 45.16
C MET A 1 24.63 -51.89 44.14
N LEU A 2 25.42 -50.86 44.50
CA LEU A 2 26.72 -50.87 45.21
C LEU A 2 27.79 -51.58 44.37
N LYS A 3 28.91 -50.97 43.94
CA LYS A 3 29.58 -49.67 44.26
C LYS A 3 30.39 -49.12 43.05
N LEU A 4 30.82 -47.84 43.14
CA LEU A 4 32.12 -47.16 42.79
C LEU A 4 33.11 -47.83 41.79
N ASP A 5 34.01 -47.18 41.03
CA ASP A 5 34.56 -45.79 40.95
C ASP A 5 35.44 -45.68 39.64
N SER A 6 36.15 -44.61 39.23
CA SER A 6 36.26 -43.15 39.54
C SER A 6 37.08 -42.44 38.42
N PRO A 7 37.12 -41.08 38.35
CA PRO A 7 38.01 -40.32 37.46
C PRO A 7 39.12 -39.52 38.20
N THR A 8 40.29 -39.35 37.57
CA THR A 8 41.46 -38.69 38.19
C THR A 8 41.76 -37.29 37.66
N GLU A 9 41.90 -36.35 38.61
CA GLU A 9 42.80 -35.18 38.70
C GLU A 9 44.08 -35.16 37.82
N SER A 10 44.85 -34.06 37.63
CA SER A 10 44.73 -32.60 37.91
C SER A 10 45.98 -31.91 37.32
N LYS A 11 45.94 -30.57 37.07
CA LYS A 11 47.07 -29.65 37.42
C LYS A 11 46.78 -28.16 37.21
N GLN A 12 47.26 -27.34 38.15
CA GLN A 12 47.24 -25.87 38.13
C GLN A 12 48.47 -25.36 38.91
N VAL A 13 49.15 -24.31 38.42
CA VAL A 13 50.32 -23.67 39.06
C VAL A 13 50.18 -22.13 38.95
N LYS A 14 50.94 -21.36 39.75
CA LYS A 14 50.52 -20.05 40.27
C LYS A 14 51.70 -19.13 40.63
N LEU A 15 51.74 -17.90 40.06
CA LEU A 15 52.59 -16.74 40.44
C LEU A 15 54.12 -16.94 40.27
N SER A 16 55.01 -15.93 40.30
CA SER A 16 54.97 -14.45 40.39
C SER A 16 56.15 -13.87 39.54
N GLU A 17 56.57 -12.60 39.45
CA GLU A 17 56.70 -11.43 40.35
C GLU A 17 56.82 -10.08 39.57
N GLU A 18 56.78 -8.95 40.27
CA GLU A 18 57.21 -7.61 39.78
C GLU A 18 58.48 -7.14 40.52
N PRO A 19 59.26 -6.21 39.93
CA PRO A 19 59.95 -5.19 40.71
C PRO A 19 59.70 -3.75 40.22
N ILE A 20 59.78 -2.79 41.15
CA ILE A 20 59.49 -1.35 40.97
C ILE A 20 60.78 -0.56 40.79
N ALA A 21 60.79 0.45 39.91
CA ALA A 21 61.80 1.52 39.90
C ALA A 21 61.20 2.86 39.42
N SER A 22 61.70 3.98 39.97
CA SER A 22 61.19 5.34 39.70
C SER A 22 62.29 6.31 39.24
N SER A 23 61.94 7.22 38.34
CA SER A 23 62.61 8.52 38.17
C SER A 23 61.69 9.49 37.39
N SER A 24 62.11 10.76 37.24
CA SER A 24 61.20 11.89 36.99
C SER A 24 61.75 12.90 35.97
N GLN A 25 60.86 13.68 35.35
CA GLN A 25 61.12 14.87 34.49
C GLN A 25 61.72 14.49 33.10
N SER A 26 61.33 15.08 31.96
CA SER A 26 61.06 16.50 31.70
C SER A 26 60.14 16.80 30.49
N VAL A 27 59.38 17.90 30.61
CA VAL A 27 58.96 18.91 29.60
C VAL A 27 58.66 18.53 28.12
N LYS A 28 57.45 18.93 27.68
CA LYS A 28 56.95 19.35 26.33
C LYS A 28 57.99 19.40 25.19
N ARG A 29 57.68 19.01 23.93
CA ARG A 29 56.58 19.56 23.09
C ARG A 29 56.18 18.64 21.91
N GLU A 30 55.48 19.19 20.89
CA GLU A 30 54.96 18.58 19.65
C GLU A 30 55.97 17.66 18.90
N GLU A 31 55.63 16.70 18.01
CA GLU A 31 54.41 16.47 17.21
C GLU A 31 54.30 14.98 16.70
N VAL A 32 53.36 14.72 15.76
CA VAL A 32 53.16 13.50 14.93
C VAL A 32 52.76 12.19 15.65
N LYS A 33 51.60 11.63 15.26
CA LYS A 33 51.28 10.21 15.46
C LYS A 33 50.55 9.60 14.27
N THR A 34 51.18 8.61 13.63
CA THR A 34 50.67 7.89 12.47
C THR A 34 49.41 7.10 12.80
N THR A 35 48.30 7.37 12.11
CA THR A 35 47.07 6.59 12.20
C THR A 35 47.07 5.42 11.22
N LEU A 36 47.11 4.19 11.73
CA LEU A 36 46.77 2.99 10.96
C LEU A 36 45.26 2.97 10.62
N PRO A 37 44.85 2.36 9.50
CA PRO A 37 43.52 2.58 8.93
C PRO A 37 42.40 1.85 9.69
N SER A 38 41.52 2.59 10.35
CA SER A 38 40.20 2.09 10.73
C SER A 38 39.31 1.94 9.49
N VAL A 39 38.70 0.78 9.28
CA VAL A 39 37.85 0.49 8.12
C VAL A 39 36.64 1.43 8.08
N GLY A 40 36.70 2.41 7.17
CA GLY A 40 35.61 3.35 6.94
C GLY A 40 34.52 2.76 6.06
N THR A 41 33.60 1.98 6.63
CA THR A 41 32.34 1.65 5.94
C THR A 41 31.53 2.92 5.83
N THR A 42 31.46 3.47 4.61
CA THR A 42 30.79 4.73 4.29
C THR A 42 29.36 4.78 4.84
N THR A 43 29.03 5.84 5.59
CA THR A 43 27.64 6.19 5.90
C THR A 43 26.94 6.61 4.60
N ALA A 44 26.36 5.62 3.91
CA ALA A 44 25.53 5.87 2.75
C ALA A 44 24.37 6.78 3.18
N SER A 45 24.30 7.98 2.60
CA SER A 45 23.17 8.88 2.75
C SER A 45 21.96 8.28 2.04
N THR A 46 21.27 7.37 2.72
CA THR A 46 20.05 6.73 2.22
C THR A 46 19.04 7.81 1.86
N ASN A 47 18.51 7.74 0.64
CA ASN A 47 17.51 8.68 0.17
C ASN A 47 16.23 8.52 1.00
N LYS A 48 16.06 9.36 2.03
CA LYS A 48 14.86 9.42 2.91
C LYS A 48 13.54 9.47 2.12
N SER A 49 13.57 9.89 0.84
CA SER A 49 12.43 9.82 -0.09
C SER A 49 11.82 8.43 -0.27
N HIS A 50 12.55 7.34 -0.03
CA HIS A 50 12.04 5.95 -0.18
C HIS A 50 11.73 5.24 1.15
N CYS A 51 11.88 5.93 2.28
CA CYS A 51 11.55 5.41 3.61
C CYS A 51 10.11 5.80 4.02
N ILE A 52 9.51 5.05 4.95
CA ILE A 52 8.37 5.50 5.77
C ILE A 52 8.92 6.05 7.08
N LEU A 53 8.55 7.28 7.44
CA LEU A 53 8.89 7.83 8.77
C LEU A 53 7.80 7.42 9.77
N VAL A 54 8.20 6.94 10.94
CA VAL A 54 7.32 6.39 11.99
C VAL A 54 7.49 7.20 13.28
N HIS A 55 6.39 7.61 13.91
CA HIS A 55 6.43 8.28 15.22
C HIS A 55 6.94 7.28 16.28
N PRO A 56 7.97 7.61 17.09
CA PRO A 56 8.40 6.80 18.25
C PRO A 56 7.26 6.27 19.16
N LYS A 57 6.10 6.93 19.21
CA LYS A 57 4.91 6.43 19.94
C LYS A 57 4.30 5.14 19.38
N GLN A 58 4.58 4.80 18.13
CA GLN A 58 4.12 3.56 17.48
C GLN A 58 5.06 2.36 17.75
N ARG A 59 6.12 2.55 18.55
CA ARG A 59 7.06 1.47 18.92
C ARG A 59 6.34 0.33 19.63
N GLY A 60 6.43 -0.87 19.06
CA GLY A 60 5.74 -2.07 19.56
C GLY A 60 4.34 -2.29 18.98
N ASN A 61 3.84 -1.40 18.11
CA ASN A 61 2.60 -1.64 17.36
C ASN A 61 2.81 -2.81 16.38
N PRO A 62 1.98 -3.89 16.43
CA PRO A 62 2.17 -5.08 15.61
C PRO A 62 2.14 -4.82 14.10
N LEU A 63 1.50 -3.74 13.63
CA LEU A 63 1.43 -3.41 12.20
C LEU A 63 2.83 -3.14 11.58
N LEU A 64 3.80 -2.72 12.40
CA LEU A 64 5.20 -2.52 11.94
C LEU A 64 5.88 -3.81 11.49
N ARG A 65 5.42 -4.98 11.97
CA ARG A 65 5.91 -6.29 11.52
C ARG A 65 5.39 -6.67 10.13
N SER A 66 4.32 -6.03 9.68
CA SER A 66 3.61 -6.33 8.44
C SER A 66 3.95 -5.37 7.30
N ILE A 67 4.80 -4.37 7.55
CA ILE A 67 5.48 -3.56 6.54
C ILE A 67 6.82 -4.25 6.25
N VAL A 68 6.99 -4.80 5.04
CA VAL A 68 8.12 -5.68 4.68
C VAL A 68 8.74 -5.32 3.33
N ASN A 69 7.92 -4.88 2.36
CA ASN A 69 8.37 -4.48 1.02
C ASN A 69 8.97 -3.07 0.98
N VAL A 70 8.89 -2.32 2.09
CA VAL A 70 9.25 -0.90 2.19
C VAL A 70 10.04 -0.67 3.49
N PRO A 71 11.21 -0.01 3.46
CA PRO A 71 11.96 0.32 4.66
C PRO A 71 11.26 1.43 5.47
N TRP A 72 11.41 1.38 6.79
CA TRP A 72 10.87 2.38 7.70
C TRP A 72 11.86 2.75 8.80
N GLU A 73 11.81 3.99 9.29
CA GLU A 73 12.68 4.52 10.34
C GLU A 73 11.88 5.35 11.36
N TYR A 74 12.37 5.44 12.60
CA TYR A 74 11.77 6.33 13.61
C TYR A 74 12.30 7.75 13.44
N ASP A 75 11.40 8.73 13.38
CA ASP A 75 11.72 10.17 13.28
C ASP A 75 10.67 10.99 14.09
N ASP A 76 11.01 12.18 14.57
CA ASP A 76 10.09 12.96 15.45
C ASP A 76 9.03 13.72 14.64
N ILE A 77 8.02 12.97 14.19
CA ILE A 77 6.98 13.44 13.28
C ILE A 77 5.66 13.79 13.99
N VAL A 78 4.92 14.74 13.42
CA VAL A 78 3.58 15.13 13.89
C VAL A 78 2.52 14.05 13.63
N PRO A 79 2.35 13.49 12.41
CA PRO A 79 1.46 12.34 12.19
C PRO A 79 2.00 11.06 12.85
N ASP A 80 1.31 9.91 12.70
CA ASP A 80 1.82 8.64 13.22
C ASP A 80 2.77 7.96 12.22
N TYR A 81 2.51 8.16 10.91
CA TYR A 81 3.34 7.72 9.80
C TYR A 81 3.39 8.80 8.69
N ILE A 82 4.55 8.98 8.05
CA ILE A 82 4.66 9.72 6.78
C ILE A 82 4.95 8.73 5.66
N VAL A 83 4.02 8.66 4.71
CA VAL A 83 4.06 7.74 3.56
C VAL A 83 4.42 8.44 2.25
N GLY A 84 4.57 9.77 2.26
CA GLY A 84 5.05 10.53 1.11
C GLY A 84 5.22 12.01 1.41
N ARG A 85 5.81 12.76 0.47
CA ARG A 85 6.14 14.19 0.67
C ARG A 85 4.93 15.04 1.07
N THR A 86 3.75 14.74 0.53
CA THR A 86 2.49 15.43 0.80
C THR A 86 1.44 14.54 1.46
N SER A 87 1.84 13.34 1.93
CA SER A 87 0.95 12.24 2.33
C SER A 87 1.30 11.67 3.71
N CYS A 88 0.37 11.75 4.66
CA CYS A 88 0.54 11.24 6.02
C CYS A 88 -0.62 10.34 6.47
N VAL A 89 -0.34 9.45 7.42
CA VAL A 89 -1.33 8.57 8.06
C VAL A 89 -1.35 8.81 9.58
N LEU A 90 -2.54 8.97 10.14
CA LEU A 90 -2.83 8.81 11.56
C LEU A 90 -3.39 7.41 11.81
N TYR A 91 -3.04 6.78 12.94
CA TYR A 91 -3.50 5.43 13.29
C TYR A 91 -4.35 5.42 14.55
N LEU A 92 -5.49 4.70 14.52
CA LEU A 92 -6.46 4.65 15.61
C LEU A 92 -7.10 3.26 15.73
N SER A 93 -6.96 2.59 16.87
CA SER A 93 -7.80 1.43 17.22
C SER A 93 -9.18 1.90 17.68
N LEU A 94 -10.26 1.21 17.30
CA LEU A 94 -11.61 1.54 17.78
C LEU A 94 -11.76 1.29 19.28
N LYS A 95 -11.14 0.24 19.84
CA LYS A 95 -11.03 0.07 21.32
C LYS A 95 -10.38 1.29 21.97
N TYR A 96 -9.30 1.80 21.39
CA TYR A 96 -8.61 2.97 21.94
C TYR A 96 -9.46 4.25 21.83
N HIS A 97 -10.20 4.43 20.73
CA HIS A 97 -11.15 5.54 20.59
C HIS A 97 -12.28 5.51 21.63
N ASN A 98 -12.84 4.33 21.92
CA ASN A 98 -13.85 4.19 22.98
C ASN A 98 -13.32 4.53 24.39
N LEU A 99 -12.02 4.33 24.64
CA LEU A 99 -11.36 4.70 25.90
C LEU A 99 -10.96 6.18 25.94
N ASN A 100 -10.58 6.77 24.80
CA ASN A 100 -10.03 8.12 24.71
C ASN A 100 -10.62 8.85 23.47
N PRO A 101 -11.88 9.31 23.51
CA PRO A 101 -12.52 9.94 22.36
C PRO A 101 -11.81 11.23 21.91
N ASP A 102 -11.40 12.08 22.85
CA ASP A 102 -10.71 13.35 22.56
C ASP A 102 -9.31 13.22 21.96
N TYR A 103 -8.68 12.04 22.07
CA TYR A 103 -7.33 11.80 21.55
C TYR A 103 -7.22 12.16 20.07
N ILE A 104 -8.15 11.67 19.24
CA ILE A 104 -8.07 11.87 17.80
C ILE A 104 -8.32 13.34 17.42
N HIS A 105 -9.22 14.04 18.12
CA HIS A 105 -9.41 15.48 17.95
C HIS A 105 -8.14 16.27 18.26
N GLY A 106 -7.44 15.91 19.35
CA GLY A 106 -6.13 16.48 19.71
C GLY A 106 -5.02 16.18 18.70
N ARG A 107 -5.00 14.98 18.10
CA ARG A 107 -4.04 14.61 17.04
C ARG A 107 -4.29 15.40 15.75
N ILE A 108 -5.55 15.49 15.30
CA ILE A 108 -5.95 16.21 14.08
C ILE A 108 -5.65 17.71 14.22
N LYS A 109 -5.99 18.33 15.37
CA LYS A 109 -5.69 19.75 15.62
C LYS A 109 -4.19 20.07 15.60
N LYS A 110 -3.32 19.12 15.97
CA LYS A 110 -1.86 19.26 15.87
C LYS A 110 -1.33 19.04 14.45
N LEU A 111 -1.98 18.19 13.65
CA LEU A 111 -1.61 17.93 12.26
C LEU A 111 -2.01 19.09 11.32
N GLY A 112 -3.17 19.71 11.58
CA GLY A 112 -3.69 20.81 10.78
C GLY A 112 -3.70 20.49 9.27
N ASN A 113 -3.30 21.47 8.46
CA ASN A 113 -3.20 21.35 7.00
C ASN A 113 -1.75 21.18 6.53
N MET A 114 -0.88 20.52 7.32
CA MET A 114 0.54 20.31 6.96
C MET A 114 0.75 19.37 5.76
N PHE A 115 -0.24 18.54 5.43
CA PHE A 115 -0.20 17.55 4.35
C PHE A 115 -1.47 17.67 3.50
N GLN A 116 -1.34 17.38 2.20
CA GLN A 116 -2.44 17.43 1.24
C GLN A 116 -3.32 16.17 1.34
N LEU A 117 -2.69 14.99 1.37
CA LEU A 117 -3.37 13.73 1.65
C LEU A 117 -3.18 13.37 3.12
N ARG A 118 -4.28 13.35 3.87
CA ARG A 118 -4.31 13.03 5.29
C ARG A 118 -5.25 11.84 5.50
N VAL A 119 -4.67 10.68 5.76
CA VAL A 119 -5.40 9.43 5.96
C VAL A 119 -5.58 9.18 7.45
N LEU A 120 -6.80 8.83 7.88
CA LEU A 120 -7.03 8.21 9.18
C LEU A 120 -7.24 6.71 8.96
N LEU A 121 -6.27 5.91 9.40
CA LEU A 121 -6.33 4.45 9.37
C LEU A 121 -6.93 3.93 10.68
N ALA A 122 -8.20 3.53 10.63
CA ALA A 122 -8.94 3.02 11.76
C ALA A 122 -8.92 1.48 11.78
N GLN A 123 -8.31 0.88 12.81
CA GLN A 123 -8.34 -0.56 13.01
C GLN A 123 -9.63 -0.99 13.71
N VAL A 124 -10.45 -1.75 12.99
CA VAL A 124 -11.75 -2.27 13.42
C VAL A 124 -11.55 -3.50 14.31
N ASP A 125 -11.39 -3.25 15.60
CA ASP A 125 -11.05 -4.28 16.58
C ASP A 125 -12.13 -4.51 17.66
N LEU A 126 -13.30 -3.87 17.50
CA LEU A 126 -14.52 -4.05 18.31
C LEU A 126 -15.49 -5.04 17.66
N LYS A 127 -16.30 -5.74 18.48
CA LYS A 127 -17.43 -6.56 18.00
C LYS A 127 -18.54 -5.72 17.36
N GLU A 128 -18.80 -4.54 17.91
CA GLU A 128 -19.86 -3.62 17.46
C GLU A 128 -19.25 -2.26 17.08
N PRO A 129 -18.67 -2.14 15.87
CA PRO A 129 -17.93 -0.94 15.49
C PRO A 129 -18.83 0.22 15.03
N HIS A 130 -20.12 -0.02 14.76
CA HIS A 130 -21.01 0.93 14.07
C HIS A 130 -21.11 2.30 14.76
N ALA A 131 -21.21 2.36 16.09
CA ALA A 131 -21.32 3.63 16.81
C ALA A 131 -20.00 4.45 16.74
N ALA A 132 -18.87 3.79 16.99
CA ALA A 132 -17.54 4.41 16.89
C ALA A 132 -17.24 4.87 15.45
N LEU A 133 -17.52 4.03 14.45
CA LEU A 133 -17.34 4.37 13.04
C LEU A 133 -18.24 5.52 12.59
N LYS A 134 -19.50 5.60 13.05
CA LYS A 134 -20.38 6.74 12.77
C LYS A 134 -19.79 8.06 13.28
N ASN A 135 -19.24 8.06 14.50
CA ASN A 135 -18.59 9.23 15.08
C ASN A 135 -17.30 9.59 14.33
N ILE A 136 -16.39 8.63 14.12
CA ILE A 136 -15.12 8.85 13.40
C ILE A 136 -15.38 9.33 11.97
N THR A 137 -16.34 8.76 11.26
CA THR A 137 -16.72 9.20 9.89
C THR A 137 -17.17 10.66 9.89
N ARG A 138 -17.99 11.07 10.87
CA ARG A 138 -18.39 12.47 11.03
C ARG A 138 -17.18 13.39 11.31
N VAL A 139 -16.21 12.94 12.09
CA VAL A 139 -14.97 13.71 12.34
C VAL A 139 -14.15 13.85 11.05
N CYS A 140 -13.96 12.77 10.29
CA CYS A 140 -13.22 12.80 9.03
C CYS A 140 -13.85 13.74 8.00
N LEU A 141 -15.18 13.69 7.85
CA LEU A 141 -15.95 14.57 6.96
C LEU A 141 -15.91 16.04 7.37
N LEU A 142 -15.72 16.36 8.66
CA LEU A 142 -15.60 17.73 9.16
C LEU A 142 -14.16 18.26 9.18
N THR A 143 -13.18 17.45 8.81
CA THR A 143 -11.74 17.80 8.90
C THR A 143 -10.95 17.47 7.62
N ASP A 144 -11.65 17.10 6.54
CA ASP A 144 -11.11 16.69 5.24
C ASP A 144 -10.01 15.61 5.37
N LEU A 145 -10.36 14.52 6.06
CA LEU A 145 -9.54 13.32 6.21
C LEU A 145 -10.11 12.15 5.40
N THR A 146 -9.25 11.39 4.73
CA THR A 146 -9.62 10.11 4.11
C THR A 146 -9.68 9.02 5.19
N LEU A 147 -10.87 8.50 5.50
CA LEU A 147 -11.03 7.35 6.39
C LEU A 147 -10.69 6.05 5.65
N MET A 148 -9.71 5.30 6.14
CA MET A 148 -9.39 3.95 5.72
C MET A 148 -9.65 2.98 6.88
N LEU A 149 -10.26 1.83 6.60
CA LEU A 149 -10.54 0.80 7.60
C LEU A 149 -9.60 -0.40 7.42
N ALA A 150 -9.20 -1.01 8.52
CA ALA A 150 -8.46 -2.28 8.54
C ALA A 150 -9.05 -3.22 9.60
N TRP A 151 -9.31 -4.46 9.26
CA TRP A 151 -9.84 -5.50 10.14
C TRP A 151 -8.75 -6.23 10.93
N SER A 152 -7.48 -6.00 10.57
CA SER A 152 -6.31 -6.55 11.26
C SER A 152 -5.14 -5.57 11.27
N PRO A 153 -4.18 -5.68 12.22
CA PRO A 153 -2.94 -4.91 12.16
C PRO A 153 -2.09 -5.27 10.93
N GLU A 154 -2.24 -6.49 10.39
CA GLU A 154 -1.52 -6.93 9.19
C GLU A 154 -2.01 -6.22 7.93
N GLU A 155 -3.32 -6.06 7.80
CA GLU A 155 -3.95 -5.26 6.75
C GLU A 155 -3.60 -3.77 6.92
N ALA A 156 -3.58 -3.25 8.15
CA ALA A 156 -3.15 -1.89 8.42
C ALA A 156 -1.71 -1.62 7.94
N GLY A 157 -0.77 -2.55 8.20
CA GLY A 157 0.60 -2.48 7.67
C GLY A 157 0.64 -2.49 6.13
N LYS A 158 -0.07 -3.42 5.49
CA LYS A 158 -0.16 -3.53 4.03
C LYS A 158 -0.79 -2.30 3.36
N ILE A 159 -1.73 -1.62 4.03
CA ILE A 159 -2.32 -0.35 3.55
C ILE A 159 -1.28 0.78 3.58
N ILE A 160 -0.53 0.93 4.67
CA ILE A 160 0.54 1.95 4.79
C ILE A 160 1.65 1.69 3.75
N GLU A 161 2.06 0.42 3.62
CA GLU A 161 3.01 -0.04 2.60
C GLU A 161 2.53 0.30 1.17
N SER A 162 1.27 0.00 0.86
CA SER A 162 0.65 0.35 -0.41
C SER A 162 0.69 1.86 -0.67
N TYR A 163 0.31 2.69 0.30
CA TYR A 163 0.38 4.15 0.15
C TYR A 163 1.79 4.65 -0.22
N LYS A 164 2.84 4.03 0.33
CA LYS A 164 4.22 4.37 -0.05
C LYS A 164 4.57 3.87 -1.46
N MET A 165 4.19 2.65 -1.81
CA MET A 165 4.44 2.07 -3.15
C MET A 165 3.72 2.81 -4.28
N TYR A 166 2.56 3.42 -3.99
CA TYR A 166 1.78 4.19 -4.97
C TYR A 166 2.13 5.70 -5.01
N GLU A 167 3.04 6.22 -4.16
CA GLU A 167 3.41 7.67 -4.14
C GLU A 167 3.86 8.19 -5.52
N ASN A 168 4.63 7.39 -6.27
CA ASN A 168 5.22 7.79 -7.56
C ASN A 168 4.59 7.05 -8.77
N ARG A 169 3.39 6.47 -8.61
CA ARG A 169 2.72 5.71 -9.68
C ARG A 169 1.99 6.64 -10.64
N SER A 170 2.33 6.57 -11.94
CA SER A 170 1.66 7.37 -12.97
C SER A 170 0.17 7.03 -13.12
N SER A 171 -0.62 8.05 -13.48
CA SER A 171 -2.04 7.98 -13.83
C SER A 171 -2.39 6.98 -14.94
N ASP A 172 -1.41 6.50 -15.71
CA ASP A 172 -1.58 5.51 -16.78
C ASP A 172 -2.05 4.12 -16.28
N TRP A 173 -2.06 3.90 -14.96
CA TRP A 173 -2.70 2.74 -14.33
C TRP A 173 -4.21 2.91 -14.10
N ILE A 174 -4.74 4.14 -14.18
CA ILE A 174 -6.17 4.47 -14.03
C ILE A 174 -6.83 4.61 -15.41
N LYS A 175 -6.08 5.05 -16.43
CA LYS A 175 -6.56 5.18 -17.81
C LYS A 175 -7.03 3.82 -18.34
N GLU A 176 -8.16 3.81 -19.03
CA GLU A 176 -8.56 2.66 -19.84
C GLU A 176 -7.45 2.39 -20.87
N ARG A 177 -6.96 1.14 -20.89
CA ARG A 177 -6.09 0.68 -21.96
C ARG A 177 -7.00 0.27 -23.11
N PRO A 178 -7.06 1.02 -24.23
CA PRO A 178 -7.85 0.60 -25.37
C PRO A 178 -7.32 -0.76 -25.83
N ALA A 179 -8.21 -1.75 -25.94
CA ALA A 179 -7.84 -3.03 -26.53
C ALA A 179 -7.45 -2.77 -27.99
N ASP A 180 -6.19 -3.05 -28.35
CA ASP A 180 -5.58 -2.49 -29.55
C ASP A 180 -6.20 -3.06 -30.85
N ASP A 181 -6.66 -4.31 -30.78
CA ASP A 181 -7.31 -5.04 -31.86
C ASP A 181 -8.70 -4.46 -32.23
N SER A 182 -8.84 -4.07 -33.49
CA SER A 182 -10.09 -3.59 -34.09
C SER A 182 -11.26 -4.58 -33.98
N TYR A 183 -11.02 -5.89 -33.98
CA TYR A 183 -12.07 -6.88 -33.76
C TYR A 183 -12.67 -6.76 -32.35
N THR A 184 -11.83 -6.61 -31.31
CA THR A 184 -12.33 -6.37 -29.94
C THR A 184 -13.08 -5.04 -29.80
N LYS A 185 -12.67 -3.99 -30.51
CA LYS A 185 -13.38 -2.69 -30.56
C LYS A 185 -14.78 -2.87 -31.15
N LEU A 186 -14.90 -3.59 -32.27
CA LEU A 186 -16.19 -3.89 -32.91
C LEU A 186 -17.11 -4.79 -32.07
N VAL A 187 -16.58 -5.84 -31.43
CA VAL A 187 -17.34 -6.70 -30.51
C VAL A 187 -17.84 -5.89 -29.30
N THR A 188 -17.04 -4.95 -28.79
CA THR A 188 -17.43 -4.06 -27.68
C THR A 188 -18.50 -3.06 -28.13
N ALA A 189 -18.36 -2.47 -29.32
CA ALA A 189 -19.35 -1.57 -29.90
C ALA A 189 -20.72 -2.26 -30.10
N LEU A 190 -20.75 -3.45 -30.69
CA LEU A 190 -22.01 -4.21 -30.88
C LEU A 190 -22.61 -4.70 -29.55
N SER A 191 -21.79 -5.13 -28.58
CA SER A 191 -22.30 -5.56 -27.27
C SER A 191 -22.66 -4.41 -26.31
N SER A 192 -22.48 -3.16 -26.71
CA SER A 192 -23.11 -2.00 -26.05
C SER A 192 -24.63 -1.96 -26.28
N ILE A 193 -25.12 -2.62 -27.34
CA ILE A 193 -26.53 -2.65 -27.70
C ILE A 193 -27.26 -3.60 -26.73
N LYS A 194 -28.22 -3.06 -25.96
CA LYS A 194 -28.97 -3.78 -24.89
C LYS A 194 -29.66 -5.10 -25.31
N SER A 195 -29.78 -5.39 -26.61
CA SER A 195 -30.33 -6.65 -27.15
C SER A 195 -29.29 -7.62 -27.74
N VAL A 196 -28.00 -7.29 -27.72
CA VAL A 196 -26.92 -8.05 -28.37
C VAL A 196 -25.82 -8.36 -27.34
N ASN A 197 -25.52 -9.64 -27.14
CA ASN A 197 -24.45 -10.07 -26.23
C ASN A 197 -23.08 -10.09 -26.94
N LYS A 198 -21.98 -10.24 -26.20
CA LYS A 198 -20.63 -10.45 -26.78
C LYS A 198 -20.58 -11.66 -27.71
N THR A 199 -21.25 -12.76 -27.35
CA THR A 199 -21.37 -13.95 -28.21
C THR A 199 -22.08 -13.63 -29.52
N ASP A 200 -23.26 -12.98 -29.45
CA ASP A 200 -24.02 -12.56 -30.62
C ASP A 200 -23.18 -11.64 -31.53
N SER A 201 -22.41 -10.74 -30.93
CA SER A 201 -21.54 -9.79 -31.63
C SER A 201 -20.42 -10.49 -32.40
N MET A 202 -19.78 -11.51 -31.80
CA MET A 202 -18.77 -12.32 -32.47
C MET A 202 -19.38 -13.14 -33.63
N THR A 203 -20.55 -13.74 -33.43
CA THR A 203 -21.25 -14.48 -34.49
C THR A 203 -21.68 -13.57 -35.64
N LEU A 204 -22.12 -12.34 -35.36
CA LEU A 204 -22.42 -11.33 -36.38
C LEU A 204 -21.16 -10.95 -37.18
N LEU A 205 -20.02 -10.69 -36.53
CA LEU A 205 -18.76 -10.42 -37.24
C LEU A 205 -18.31 -11.63 -38.08
N GLN A 206 -18.45 -12.85 -37.57
CA GLN A 206 -18.06 -14.07 -38.31
C GLN A 206 -18.94 -14.31 -39.55
N ASN A 207 -20.24 -13.95 -39.51
CA ASN A 207 -21.17 -14.20 -40.62
C ASN A 207 -21.22 -13.06 -41.66
N TYR A 208 -20.97 -11.80 -41.23
CA TYR A 208 -21.06 -10.62 -42.11
C TYR A 208 -19.69 -10.00 -42.47
N GLY A 209 -18.63 -10.30 -41.72
CA GLY A 209 -17.28 -9.75 -41.88
C GLY A 209 -17.15 -8.30 -41.43
N THR A 210 -17.94 -7.38 -42.01
CA THR A 210 -17.87 -5.94 -41.75
C THR A 210 -19.10 -5.41 -41.02
N LEU A 211 -18.93 -4.32 -40.25
CA LEU A 211 -20.04 -3.62 -39.62
C LEU A 211 -21.03 -3.05 -40.66
N GLU A 212 -20.53 -2.60 -41.80
CA GLU A 212 -21.33 -2.11 -42.92
C GLU A 212 -22.30 -3.18 -43.44
N ASN A 213 -21.83 -4.43 -43.61
CA ASN A 213 -22.65 -5.56 -44.03
C ASN A 213 -23.74 -5.91 -42.99
N ILE A 214 -23.47 -5.71 -41.70
CA ILE A 214 -24.46 -5.87 -40.63
C ILE A 214 -25.53 -4.77 -40.73
N MET A 215 -25.12 -3.50 -40.86
CA MET A 215 -26.05 -2.36 -40.93
C MET A 215 -26.92 -2.38 -42.18
N LYS A 216 -26.39 -2.81 -43.34
CA LYS A 216 -27.12 -2.95 -44.61
C LYS A 216 -27.98 -4.22 -44.73
N SER A 217 -28.03 -5.07 -43.71
CA SER A 217 -28.75 -6.36 -43.77
C SER A 217 -30.25 -6.23 -43.44
N SER A 218 -31.07 -7.10 -44.05
CA SER A 218 -32.51 -7.19 -43.76
C SER A 218 -32.79 -7.87 -42.41
N GLU A 219 -33.96 -7.57 -41.82
CA GLU A 219 -34.42 -8.21 -40.56
C GLU A 219 -34.39 -9.75 -40.67
N GLU A 220 -34.81 -10.30 -41.80
CA GLU A 220 -34.79 -11.74 -42.10
C GLU A 220 -33.38 -12.35 -42.06
N ARG A 221 -32.39 -11.68 -42.67
CA ARG A 221 -31.00 -12.17 -42.70
C ARG A 221 -30.36 -12.12 -41.32
N LEU A 222 -30.72 -11.11 -40.51
CA LEU A 222 -30.35 -11.05 -39.10
C LEU A 222 -30.97 -12.21 -38.30
N VAL A 223 -32.25 -12.53 -38.51
CA VAL A 223 -32.91 -13.70 -37.88
C VAL A 223 -32.25 -15.03 -38.28
N SER A 224 -31.72 -15.12 -39.50
CA SER A 224 -30.99 -16.31 -39.98
C SER A 224 -29.63 -16.54 -39.27
N CYS A 225 -29.17 -15.64 -38.40
CA CYS A 225 -27.91 -15.79 -37.68
C CYS A 225 -28.07 -16.67 -36.43
N PRO A 226 -27.22 -17.69 -36.21
CA PRO A 226 -27.35 -18.59 -35.07
C PRO A 226 -27.23 -17.81 -33.74
N GLY A 227 -28.20 -18.01 -32.84
CA GLY A 227 -28.29 -17.29 -31.56
C GLY A 227 -29.02 -15.94 -31.60
N LEU A 228 -29.27 -15.37 -32.79
CA LEU A 228 -29.94 -14.07 -32.93
C LEU A 228 -31.47 -14.20 -33.14
N GLY A 229 -32.18 -14.64 -32.09
CA GLY A 229 -33.64 -14.78 -32.14
C GLY A 229 -34.38 -13.48 -32.52
N PRO A 230 -35.62 -13.56 -33.05
CA PRO A 230 -36.28 -12.46 -33.74
C PRO A 230 -36.48 -11.18 -32.91
N ARG A 231 -36.65 -11.32 -31.59
CA ARG A 231 -36.71 -10.16 -30.67
C ARG A 231 -35.39 -9.38 -30.55
N LYS A 232 -34.24 -9.99 -30.86
CA LYS A 232 -32.94 -9.33 -30.97
C LYS A 232 -32.79 -8.69 -32.35
N ALA A 233 -33.01 -9.48 -33.41
CA ALA A 233 -32.90 -9.03 -34.81
C ALA A 233 -33.75 -7.79 -35.10
N LYS A 234 -35.03 -7.78 -34.71
CA LYS A 234 -35.93 -6.63 -34.90
C LYS A 234 -35.46 -5.36 -34.18
N LYS A 235 -34.90 -5.50 -32.98
CA LYS A 235 -34.36 -4.37 -32.20
C LYS A 235 -33.06 -3.83 -32.81
N LEU A 236 -32.21 -4.73 -33.29
CA LEU A 236 -30.96 -4.37 -33.96
C LEU A 236 -31.23 -3.67 -35.30
N TYR A 237 -32.14 -4.21 -36.11
CA TYR A 237 -32.57 -3.59 -37.36
C TYR A 237 -33.19 -2.20 -37.14
N LYS A 238 -34.09 -2.06 -36.16
CA LYS A 238 -34.68 -0.77 -35.76
C LYS A 238 -33.61 0.23 -35.33
N LEU A 239 -32.63 -0.18 -34.50
CA LEU A 239 -31.56 0.71 -34.04
C LEU A 239 -30.73 1.32 -35.18
N PHE A 240 -30.52 0.60 -36.29
CA PHE A 240 -29.76 1.10 -37.43
C PHE A 240 -30.57 1.98 -38.40
N HIS A 241 -31.90 1.94 -38.36
CA HIS A 241 -32.79 2.60 -39.33
C HIS A 241 -33.74 3.64 -38.69
N GLU A 242 -33.79 3.74 -37.37
CA GLU A 242 -34.54 4.76 -36.64
C GLU A 242 -33.78 6.10 -36.65
N PRO A 243 -34.42 7.23 -37.02
CA PRO A 243 -33.74 8.52 -37.07
C PRO A 243 -33.38 9.01 -35.66
N PHE A 244 -32.19 9.61 -35.52
CA PHE A 244 -31.70 10.16 -34.25
C PHE A 244 -32.50 11.38 -33.75
N CYS A 245 -33.31 12.00 -34.61
CA CYS A 245 -34.20 13.09 -34.28
C CYS A 245 -35.58 12.81 -34.89
N THR A 246 -36.62 12.97 -34.07
CA THR A 246 -38.04 12.97 -34.44
C THR A 246 -38.59 14.38 -34.39
#